data_AF-A0A1Q4WB71-F1
#
_entry.id   AF-A0A1Q4WB71-F1
#
_cell.length_a   1.000
_cell.length_b   1.000
_cell.length_c   1.000
_cell.angle_alpha   90.00
_cell.angle_beta   90.00
_cell.angle_gamma   90.00
#
_symmetry.space_group_name_H-M   'P 1'
#
loop_
_entity.id
_entity.type
_entity.pdbx_description
1 polymer ?
#
loop_
_entity_poly.entity_id
_entity_poly.type
_entity_poly.pdbx_seq_one_letter_code
_entity_poly.pdbx_strand_id
1 'polypeptide(L)'
;MSAAPLHGHHDSRQPVPRTQDGVAAALPPAQRMEFYREMGEADIETIGGVLKRWWLRAELYRDPEGDRIHAAVQAGTAPGASASAVLRRLGAR
;
A
#
# COMPACT_ATOMS: atom_id res chain seq x y z
N MET A 1 -10.91 34.01 -6.99
CA MET A 1 -10.96 32.56 -6.68
C MET A 1 -9.55 32.02 -6.82
N SER A 2 -8.84 31.76 -5.71
CA SER A 2 -7.50 31.19 -5.75
C SER A 2 -7.60 29.69 -5.48
N ALA A 3 -7.28 28.88 -6.50
CA ALA A 3 -7.07 27.45 -6.32
C ALA A 3 -5.71 27.26 -5.66
N ALA A 4 -5.69 26.75 -4.42
CA ALA A 4 -4.45 26.33 -3.79
C ALA A 4 -3.83 25.20 -4.62
N PRO A 5 -2.50 25.17 -4.81
CA PRO A 5 -1.86 24.07 -5.52
C PRO A 5 -2.06 22.80 -4.70
N LEU A 6 -2.69 21.79 -5.30
CA LEU A 6 -2.60 20.43 -4.79
C LEU A 6 -1.10 20.11 -4.76
N HIS A 7 -0.55 19.95 -3.55
CA HIS A 7 0.82 19.46 -3.37
C HIS A 7 0.86 18.06 -4.00
N GLY A 8 1.20 18.00 -5.28
CA GLY A 8 1.66 16.77 -5.90
C GLY A 8 2.95 16.42 -5.20
N HIS A 9 2.90 15.48 -4.27
CA HIS A 9 4.09 14.88 -3.70
C HIS A 9 4.79 14.17 -4.86
N HIS A 10 5.69 14.87 -5.53
CA HIS A 10 6.60 14.25 -6.48
C HIS A 10 7.58 13.46 -5.62
N ASP A 11 7.19 12.23 -5.27
CA ASP A 11 8.10 11.31 -4.62
C ASP A 11 9.22 11.05 -5.63
N SER A 12 10.35 11.71 -5.44
CA SER A 12 11.56 11.58 -6.25
C SER A 12 12.20 10.19 -6.13
N ARG A 13 11.59 9.30 -5.34
CA ARG A 13 12.03 7.95 -5.13
C ARG A 13 11.72 7.09 -6.35
N GLN A 14 12.73 6.38 -6.83
CA GLN A 14 12.56 5.44 -7.91
C GLN A 14 11.60 4.31 -7.47
N PRO A 15 10.65 3.92 -8.35
CA PRO A 15 9.76 2.78 -8.08
C PRO A 15 10.56 1.52 -7.73
N VAL A 16 9.99 0.67 -6.90
CA VAL A 16 10.57 -0.65 -6.61
C VAL A 16 10.70 -1.41 -7.93
N PRO A 17 11.88 -1.95 -8.27
CA PRO A 17 12.02 -2.80 -9.44
C PRO A 17 11.03 -3.97 -9.38
N ARG A 18 10.30 -4.23 -10.47
CA ARG A 18 9.30 -5.30 -10.58
C ARG A 18 9.94 -6.68 -10.81
N THR A 19 10.94 -6.99 -10.01
CA THR A 19 11.62 -8.28 -9.97
C THR A 19 11.43 -8.90 -8.58
N GLN A 20 11.58 -10.21 -8.48
CA GLN A 20 11.48 -10.90 -7.18
C GLN A 20 12.44 -10.31 -6.15
N ASP A 21 13.70 -10.07 -6.54
CA ASP A 21 14.71 -9.51 -5.65
C ASP A 21 14.45 -8.04 -5.29
N GLY A 22 13.99 -7.24 -6.26
CA GLY A 22 13.63 -5.84 -6.02
C GLY A 22 12.49 -5.71 -5.01
N VAL A 23 11.46 -6.54 -5.16
CA VAL A 23 10.34 -6.59 -4.21
C VAL A 23 10.79 -7.10 -2.84
N ALA A 24 11.56 -8.19 -2.77
CA ALA A 24 12.07 -8.72 -1.50
C ALA A 24 12.90 -7.69 -0.72
N ALA A 25 13.77 -6.96 -1.41
CA ALA A 25 14.64 -5.95 -0.80
C ALA A 25 13.84 -4.77 -0.20
N ALA A 26 12.71 -4.42 -0.82
CA ALA A 26 11.84 -3.35 -0.36
C ALA A 26 10.91 -3.74 0.81
N LEU A 27 10.73 -5.04 1.08
CA LEU A 27 9.88 -5.52 2.16
C LEU A 27 10.58 -5.50 3.53
N PRO A 28 9.84 -5.17 4.61
CA PRO A 28 10.30 -5.40 5.98
C PRO A 28 10.68 -6.88 6.20
N PRO A 29 11.67 -7.20 7.07
CA PRO A 29 12.15 -8.57 7.26
C PRO A 29 11.05 -9.59 7.58
N ALA A 30 10.06 -9.21 8.40
CA ALA A 30 8.94 -10.09 8.76
C ALA A 30 8.06 -10.47 7.56
N GLN A 31 7.88 -9.55 6.60
CA GLN A 31 7.04 -9.74 5.42
C GLN A 31 7.77 -10.47 4.28
N ARG A 32 9.11 -10.37 4.25
CA ARG A 32 9.94 -11.01 3.22
C ARG A 32 9.78 -12.53 3.21
N MET A 33 9.59 -13.16 4.38
CA MET A 33 9.42 -14.61 4.45
C MET A 33 8.08 -15.07 3.87
N GLU A 34 7.00 -14.33 4.13
CA GLU A 34 5.70 -14.65 3.55
C GLU A 34 5.69 -14.44 2.03
N PHE A 35 6.36 -13.39 1.55
CA PHE A 35 6.57 -13.18 0.12
C PHE A 35 7.26 -14.37 -0.55
N TYR A 36 8.38 -14.85 -0.02
CA TYR A 36 9.07 -16.01 -0.59
C TYR A 36 8.23 -17.29 -0.53
N ARG A 37 7.47 -17.49 0.56
CA ARG A 37 6.55 -18.62 0.69
C ARG A 37 5.50 -18.60 -0.42
N GLU A 38 4.80 -17.48 -0.61
CA GLU A 38 3.76 -17.37 -1.65
C GLU A 38 4.34 -17.48 -3.07
N MET A 39 5.54 -16.93 -3.33
CA MET A 39 6.22 -17.07 -4.62
C MET A 39 6.61 -18.52 -4.91
N GLY A 40 7.00 -19.29 -3.89
CA GLY A 40 7.37 -20.70 -4.02
C GLY A 40 6.16 -21.65 -4.14
N GLU A 41 4.99 -21.26 -3.63
CA GLU A 41 3.74 -22.00 -3.74
C GLU A 41 3.01 -21.74 -5.08
N ALA A 42 3.31 -20.62 -5.75
CA ALA A 42 2.65 -20.22 -6.99
C ALA A 42 3.09 -21.06 -8.19
N ASP A 43 2.15 -21.36 -9.07
CA ASP A 43 2.41 -21.96 -10.38
C ASP A 43 2.67 -20.89 -11.45
N ILE A 44 2.96 -21.34 -12.68
CA ILE A 44 3.29 -20.44 -13.80
C ILE A 44 2.16 -19.46 -14.14
N GLU A 45 0.90 -19.83 -13.89
CA GLU A 45 -0.26 -19.00 -14.18
C GLU A 45 -0.48 -17.93 -13.10
N THR A 46 -0.13 -18.24 -11.85
CA THR A 46 -0.43 -17.38 -10.68
C THR A 46 0.77 -16.54 -10.23
N ILE A 47 2.00 -16.93 -10.56
CA ILE A 47 3.24 -16.29 -10.08
C ILE A 47 3.32 -14.79 -10.43
N GLY A 48 2.86 -14.40 -11.61
CA GLY A 48 2.82 -13.00 -12.02
C GLY A 48 1.85 -12.16 -11.17
N GLY A 49 0.73 -12.75 -10.76
CA GLY A 49 -0.26 -12.12 -9.88
C GLY A 49 0.28 -11.94 -8.45
N VAL A 50 0.99 -12.94 -7.94
CA VAL A 50 1.68 -12.87 -6.63
C VAL A 50 2.70 -11.74 -6.64
N LEU A 51 3.60 -11.71 -7.63
CA LEU A 51 4.61 -10.66 -7.74
C LEU A 51 3.98 -9.26 -7.83
N LYS A 52 2.92 -9.09 -8.64
CA LYS A 52 2.22 -7.81 -8.78
C LYS A 52 1.59 -7.34 -7.46
N ARG A 53 0.94 -8.23 -6.72
CA ARG A 53 0.33 -7.91 -5.42
C ARG A 53 1.39 -7.47 -4.40
N TRP A 54 2.49 -8.22 -4.32
CA TRP A 54 3.58 -7.90 -3.40
C TRP A 54 4.34 -6.64 -3.80
N TRP A 55 4.50 -6.36 -5.09
CA TRP A 55 5.05 -5.09 -5.57
C TRP A 55 4.21 -3.90 -5.11
N LEU A 56 2.88 -3.96 -5.27
CA LEU A 56 1.99 -2.89 -4.78
C LEU A 56 2.12 -2.69 -3.26
N ARG A 57 2.22 -3.78 -2.50
CA ARG A 57 2.43 -3.72 -1.05
C ARG A 57 3.80 -3.13 -0.70
N ALA A 58 4.84 -3.46 -1.45
CA ALA A 58 6.18 -2.91 -1.25
C ALA A 58 6.24 -1.40 -1.52
N GLU A 59 5.51 -0.88 -2.51
CA GLU A 59 5.39 0.56 -2.71
C GLU A 59 4.70 1.25 -1.52
N LEU A 60 3.63 0.63 -0.98
CA LEU A 60 2.93 1.16 0.20
C LEU A 60 3.83 1.22 1.45
N TYR A 61 4.70 0.23 1.67
CA TYR A 61 5.64 0.25 2.81
C TYR A 61 6.69 1.36 2.70
N ARG A 62 6.96 1.86 1.50
CA ARG A 62 7.94 2.92 1.28
C ARG A 62 7.32 4.31 1.40
N ASP A 63 5.99 4.40 1.35
CA ASP A 63 5.27 5.66 1.48
C ASP A 63 5.24 6.13 2.95
N PRO A 64 6.02 7.15 3.33
CA PRO A 64 6.03 7.68 4.69
C PRO A 64 4.69 8.35 5.07
N GLU A 65 3.88 8.74 4.09
CA GLU A 65 2.53 9.24 4.32
C GLU A 65 1.58 8.11 4.71
N GLY A 66 1.82 6.89 4.22
CA GLY A 66 1.07 5.68 4.56
C GLY A 66 1.12 5.37 6.05
N ASP A 67 2.30 5.43 6.67
CA ASP A 67 2.45 5.24 8.12
C ASP A 67 1.71 6.31 8.94
N ARG A 68 1.76 7.57 8.49
CA ARG A 68 1.06 8.68 9.13
C ARG A 68 -0.46 8.52 9.03
N ILE A 69 -0.96 8.17 7.85
CA ILE A 69 -2.38 7.92 7.63
C ILE A 69 -2.83 6.72 8.46
N HIS A 70 -2.06 5.63 8.47
CA HIS A 70 -2.37 4.45 9.29
C HIS A 70 -2.41 4.82 10.78
N ALA A 71 -1.43 5.56 11.29
CA ALA A 71 -1.43 6.04 12.68
C ALA A 71 -2.63 6.95 12.96
N ALA A 72 -2.96 7.86 12.04
CA ALA A 72 -4.12 8.74 12.18
C ALA A 72 -5.45 7.98 12.15
N VAL A 73 -5.57 6.92 11.35
CA VAL A 73 -6.74 6.04 11.33
C VAL A 73 -6.87 5.31 12.67
N GLN A 74 -5.78 4.73 13.18
CA GLN A 74 -5.77 4.03 14.47
C GLN A 74 -6.03 4.97 15.65
N ALA A 75 -5.57 6.22 15.57
CA ALA A 75 -5.85 7.26 16.57
C ALA A 75 -7.24 7.90 16.41
N GLY A 76 -8.00 7.58 15.34
CA GLY A 76 -9.29 8.22 15.05
C GLY A 76 -9.19 9.69 14.62
N THR A 77 -8.00 10.14 14.19
CA THR A 77 -7.70 11.52 13.80
C THR A 77 -7.50 11.69 12.29
N ALA A 78 -7.62 10.62 11.51
CA ALA A 78 -7.53 10.68 10.05
C ALA A 78 -8.61 11.60 9.47
N PRO A 79 -8.26 12.54 8.57
CA PRO A 79 -9.23 13.40 7.92
C PRO A 79 -10.16 12.57 7.02
N GLY A 80 -11.48 12.77 7.18
CA GLY A 80 -12.52 12.07 6.43
C GLY A 80 -13.42 11.19 7.32
N ALA A 81 -14.47 10.63 6.73
CA ALA A 81 -15.31 9.63 7.40
C ALA A 81 -14.80 8.23 7.04
N SER A 82 -14.71 7.33 8.03
CA SER A 82 -14.35 5.94 7.75
C SER A 82 -15.36 5.32 6.77
N ALA A 83 -14.89 4.42 5.90
CA ALA A 83 -15.77 3.74 4.95
C ALA A 83 -16.96 3.07 5.66
N SER A 84 -16.74 2.48 6.83
CA SER A 84 -17.79 1.92 7.68
C SER A 84 -18.81 2.96 8.16
N ALA A 85 -18.38 4.17 8.53
CA ALA A 85 -19.28 5.26 8.91
C ALA A 85 -20.10 5.76 7.73
N VAL A 86 -19.49 5.86 6.53
CA VAL A 86 -20.19 6.22 5.30
C VAL A 86 -21.21 5.16 4.91
N LEU A 87 -20.83 3.88 4.94
CA LEU A 87 -21.71 2.75 4.63
C LEU A 87 -22.89 2.66 5.61
N ARG A 88 -22.67 2.90 6.90
CA ARG A 88 -23.73 2.94 7.91
C ARG A 88 -24.72 4.09 7.64
N ARG A 89 -24.21 5.27 7.24
CA ARG A 89 -25.05 6.40 6.85
C ARG A 89 -25.88 6.10 5.60
N LEU A 90 -25.30 5.40 4.63
CA LEU A 90 -25.98 5.06 3.37
C LEU A 90 -26.99 3.91 3.53
N GLY A 91 -26.73 2.94 4.40
CA GLY A 91 -27.63 1.83 4.69
C GLY A 91 -28.73 2.13 5.72
N ALA A 92 -28.72 3.32 6.35
CA ALA A 92 -29.77 3.81 7.24
C ALA A 92 -30.84 4.65 6.53
N ARG A 93 -30.87 4.61 5.19
CA ARG A 93 -31.90 5.18 4.32
C ARG A 93 -32.73 4.06 3.70
#